data_AF-A0A212DC07-F1
#
_entry.id   AF-A0A212DC07-F1
#
_cell.length_a   1.000
_cell.length_b   1.000
_cell.length_c   1.000
_cell.angle_alpha   90.00
_cell.angle_beta   90.00
_cell.angle_gamma   90.00
#
_symmetry.space_group_name_H-M   'P 1'
#
loop_
_entity.id
_entity.type
_entity.pdbx_description
1 polymer ?
#
loop_
_entity_poly.entity_id
_entity_poly.type
_entity_poly.pdbx_seq_one_letter_code
_entity_poly.pdbx_strand_id
1 'polypeptide(L)'
;SVVRHAASLLSKLVDSLAPSITNVLVQGKQVTLGAFGHEEEVISNPLSPGVIKNIIYYKCNTHDEREAVIQQELVIHIGWIISNNPELFSGMLKIRI
;
A
#
# COMPACT_ATOMS: atom_id res chain seq x y z
N SER A 1 -1.48 17.48 -5.05
CA SER A 1 -0.21 17.52 -5.80
C SER A 1 -0.48 17.25 -7.27
N VAL A 2 0.03 18.09 -8.18
CA VAL A 2 -0.09 17.88 -9.64
C VAL A 2 0.62 16.59 -10.06
N VAL A 3 1.75 16.26 -9.42
CA VAL A 3 2.51 15.03 -9.69
C VAL A 3 1.69 13.79 -9.38
N ARG A 4 1.05 13.73 -8.20
CA ARG A 4 0.19 12.58 -7.83
C ARG A 4 -0.99 12.43 -8.78
N HIS A 5 -1.59 13.55 -9.18
CA HIS A 5 -2.70 13.57 -10.12
C HIS A 5 -2.29 12.97 -11.48
N ALA A 6 -1.22 13.48 -12.09
CA ALA A 6 -0.70 12.97 -13.36
C ALA A 6 -0.27 11.50 -13.28
N ALA A 7 0.40 11.10 -12.20
CA ALA A 7 0.80 9.71 -11.97
C ALA A 7 -0.41 8.77 -11.84
N SER A 8 -1.48 9.23 -11.19
CA SER A 8 -2.71 8.47 -11.04
C SER A 8 -3.44 8.28 -12.37
N LEU A 9 -3.59 9.35 -13.16
CA LEU A 9 -4.21 9.30 -14.49
C LEU A 9 -3.50 8.31 -15.42
N LEU A 10 -2.18 8.18 -15.30
CA LEU A 10 -1.38 7.22 -16.07
C LEU A 10 -1.26 5.85 -15.40
N SER A 11 -1.96 5.64 -14.28
CA SER A 11 -1.94 4.42 -13.48
C SER A 11 -0.51 3.92 -13.18
N LYS A 12 0.38 4.84 -12.78
CA LYS A 12 1.78 4.55 -12.49
C LYS A 12 1.91 3.74 -11.21
N LEU A 13 2.69 2.67 -11.28
CA LEU A 13 3.07 1.86 -10.12
C LEU A 13 4.54 2.12 -9.80
N VAL A 14 4.87 2.26 -8.52
CA VAL A 14 6.26 2.37 -8.07
C VAL A 14 6.85 0.97 -7.88
N ASP A 15 8.03 0.72 -8.43
CA ASP A 15 8.67 -0.61 -8.41
C ASP A 15 8.94 -1.14 -7.00
N SER A 16 9.20 -0.25 -6.04
CA SER A 16 9.47 -0.60 -4.64
C SER A 16 8.22 -1.00 -3.84
N LEU A 17 7.02 -0.88 -4.41
CA LEU A 17 5.78 -1.16 -3.70
C LEU A 17 5.65 -2.64 -3.31
N ALA A 18 5.87 -3.56 -4.25
CA ALA A 18 5.78 -5.00 -3.99
C ALA A 18 6.84 -5.48 -2.97
N PRO A 19 8.12 -5.06 -3.07
CA PRO A 19 9.11 -5.28 -2.00
C PRO A 19 8.67 -4.70 -0.65
N SER A 20 8.09 -3.50 -0.61
CA SER A 20 7.66 -2.87 0.63
C SER A 20 6.50 -3.62 1.30
N ILE A 21 5.53 -4.10 0.53
CA ILE A 21 4.47 -4.99 1.04
C ILE A 21 5.11 -6.26 1.59
N THR A 22 6.02 -6.88 0.85
CA THR A 22 6.72 -8.10 1.28
C THR A 22 7.45 -7.90 2.61
N ASN A 23 8.12 -6.76 2.80
CA ASN A 23 8.78 -6.40 4.05
C ASN A 23 7.82 -6.39 5.25
N VAL A 24 6.59 -5.89 5.06
CA VAL A 24 5.57 -5.94 6.12
C VAL A 24 5.16 -7.38 6.41
N LEU A 25 4.95 -8.19 5.37
CA LEU A 25 4.50 -9.57 5.50
C LEU A 25 5.53 -10.48 6.20
N VAL A 26 6.83 -10.35 5.88
CA VAL A 26 7.89 -11.18 6.50
C VAL A 26 8.08 -10.88 7.99
N GLN A 27 7.60 -9.73 8.47
CA GLN A 27 7.54 -9.40 9.90
C GLN A 27 6.29 -9.96 10.59
N GLY A 28 5.56 -10.86 9.92
CA GLY A 28 4.36 -11.51 10.45
C GLY A 28 3.14 -10.61 10.52
N LYS A 29 3.10 -9.53 9.72
CA LYS A 29 2.01 -8.54 9.71
C LYS A 29 1.18 -8.63 8.44
N GLN A 30 0.01 -8.02 8.44
CA GLN A 30 -0.87 -7.89 7.28
C GLN A 30 -0.99 -6.43 6.87
N VAL A 31 -1.11 -6.18 5.56
CA VAL A 31 -1.41 -4.85 5.01
C VAL A 31 -2.85 -4.85 4.52
N THR A 32 -3.64 -3.85 4.90
CA THR A 32 -4.98 -3.62 4.35
C THR A 32 -4.96 -2.35 3.53
N LEU A 33 -5.45 -2.40 2.28
CA LEU A 33 -5.52 -1.28 1.34
C LEU A 33 -6.96 -1.03 0.92
N GLY A 34 -7.36 0.24 0.88
CA GLY A 34 -8.66 0.68 0.40
C GLY A 34 -9.01 2.07 0.88
N ALA A 35 -10.12 2.61 0.39
CA ALA A 35 -10.61 3.91 0.83
C ALA A 35 -11.51 3.79 2.07
N PHE A 36 -11.44 4.77 2.96
CA PHE A 36 -12.27 4.81 4.17
C PHE A 36 -13.76 4.77 3.84
N GLY A 37 -14.49 3.80 4.42
CA GLY A 37 -15.92 3.60 4.18
C GLY A 37 -16.25 2.80 2.90
N HIS A 38 -15.23 2.27 2.20
CA HIS A 38 -15.39 1.46 0.98
C HIS A 38 -14.82 0.05 1.18
N GLU A 39 -14.90 -0.75 0.11
CA GLU A 39 -14.28 -2.07 0.10
C GLU A 39 -12.76 -1.97 0.25
N GLU A 40 -12.21 -2.88 1.04
CA GLU A 40 -10.77 -2.98 1.29
C GLU A 40 -10.27 -4.37 0.97
N GLU A 41 -8.99 -4.45 0.64
CA GLU A 41 -8.29 -5.70 0.38
C GLU A 41 -7.27 -5.96 1.49
N VAL A 42 -7.33 -7.15 2.10
CA VAL A 42 -6.34 -7.60 3.06
C VAL A 42 -5.29 -8.42 2.33
N ILE A 43 -4.06 -7.92 2.32
CA ILE A 43 -2.90 -8.60 1.76
C ILE A 43 -2.20 -9.35 2.89
N SER A 44 -2.27 -10.68 2.83
CA SER A 44 -1.65 -11.62 3.79
C SER A 44 -0.58 -12.52 3.18
N ASN A 45 -0.35 -12.41 1.86
CA ASN A 45 0.68 -13.14 1.13
C ASN A 45 1.29 -12.22 0.06
N PRO A 46 2.54 -12.46 -0.38
CA PRO A 46 3.12 -11.71 -1.48
C PRO A 46 2.25 -11.82 -2.73
N LEU A 47 2.11 -10.70 -3.46
CA LEU A 47 1.32 -10.59 -4.68
C LEU A 47 2.21 -10.06 -5.81
N SER A 48 1.83 -10.36 -7.06
CA SER A 48 2.53 -9.79 -8.21
C SER A 48 2.26 -8.29 -8.33
N PRO A 49 3.19 -7.50 -8.91
CA PRO A 49 2.98 -6.06 -9.11
C PRO A 49 1.69 -5.72 -9.86
N GLY A 50 1.29 -6.55 -10.83
CA GLY A 50 0.02 -6.36 -11.57
C GLY A 50 -1.22 -6.51 -10.69
N VAL A 51 -1.23 -7.47 -9.77
CA VAL A 51 -2.34 -7.64 -8.82
C VAL A 51 -2.38 -6.47 -7.83
N ILE A 52 -1.23 -6.05 -7.30
CA ILE A 52 -1.14 -4.89 -6.39
C ILE A 52 -1.64 -3.63 -7.08
N LYS A 53 -1.24 -3.41 -8.35
CA LYS A 53 -1.74 -2.28 -9.16
C LYS A 53 -3.25 -2.28 -9.24
N ASN A 54 -3.87 -3.44 -9.54
CA ASN A 54 -5.31 -3.55 -9.62
C ASN A 54 -5.99 -3.21 -8.29
N ILE A 55 -5.46 -3.72 -7.17
CA ILE A 55 -5.98 -3.40 -5.83
C ILE A 55 -5.93 -1.89 -5.57
N ILE A 56 -4.77 -1.26 -5.77
CA ILE A 56 -4.58 0.17 -5.55
C ILE A 56 -5.56 0.99 -6.39
N TYR A 57 -5.61 0.76 -7.69
CA TYR A 57 -6.43 1.60 -8.58
C TYR A 57 -7.92 1.28 -8.54
N TYR A 58 -8.33 0.10 -8.07
CA TYR A 58 -9.74 -0.27 -7.94
C TYR A 58 -10.32 0.06 -6.55
N LYS A 59 -9.55 -0.16 -5.46
CA LYS A 59 -10.04 0.00 -4.08
C LYS A 59 -9.73 1.35 -3.46
N CYS A 60 -8.69 2.04 -3.94
CA CYS A 60 -8.22 3.30 -3.32
C CYS A 60 -8.67 4.54 -4.09
N ASN A 61 -8.95 4.42 -5.39
CA ASN A 61 -9.38 5.53 -6.26
C ASN A 61 -10.91 5.70 -6.26
N THR A 62 -11.51 6.01 -5.11
CA THR A 62 -12.99 6.10 -4.99
C THR A 62 -13.53 7.52 -4.98
N HIS A 63 -12.78 8.49 -4.43
CA HIS A 63 -13.22 9.89 -4.29
C HIS A 63 -12.27 10.86 -5.00
N ASP A 64 -10.97 10.62 -4.82
CA ASP A 64 -9.89 11.38 -5.40
C ASP A 64 -8.86 10.40 -5.94
N GLU A 65 -8.58 10.47 -7.23
CA GLU A 65 -7.60 9.62 -7.90
C GLU A 65 -6.20 9.72 -7.32
N ARG A 66 -5.87 10.83 -6.65
CA ARG A 66 -4.57 10.98 -5.99
C ARG A 66 -4.41 10.02 -4.82
N GLU A 67 -5.51 9.50 -4.26
CA GLU A 67 -5.51 8.51 -3.16
C GLU A 67 -4.72 7.26 -3.54
N ALA A 68 -4.91 6.75 -4.76
CA ALA A 68 -4.14 5.61 -5.27
C ALA A 68 -2.62 5.83 -5.25
N VAL A 69 -2.14 7.07 -5.39
CA VAL A 69 -0.70 7.37 -5.38
C VAL A 69 -0.19 7.59 -3.95
N ILE A 70 -0.92 8.32 -3.11
CA ILE A 70 -0.52 8.51 -1.70
C ILE A 70 -0.54 7.18 -0.94
N GLN A 71 -1.46 6.27 -1.24
CA GLN A 71 -1.50 4.94 -0.63
C GLN A 71 -0.24 4.12 -0.92
N GLN A 72 0.31 4.21 -2.15
CA GLN A 72 1.59 3.60 -2.49
C GLN A 72 2.74 4.23 -1.70
N GLU A 73 2.78 5.56 -1.59
CA GLU A 73 3.80 6.29 -0.82
C GLU A 73 3.80 5.86 0.66
N LEU A 74 2.61 5.75 1.27
CA LEU A 74 2.44 5.31 2.65
C LEU A 74 2.89 3.85 2.84
N VAL A 75 2.52 2.95 1.94
CA VAL A 75 2.98 1.55 1.99
C VAL A 75 4.49 1.46 1.92
N ILE A 76 5.13 2.24 1.02
CA ILE A 76 6.58 2.25 0.87
C ILE A 76 7.25 2.77 2.14
N HIS A 77 6.76 3.87 2.71
CA HIS A 77 7.30 4.43 3.94
C HIS A 77 7.11 3.49 5.13
N ILE A 78 5.92 2.93 5.32
CA ILE A 78 5.65 1.99 6.41
C ILE A 78 6.47 0.71 6.25
N GLY A 79 6.57 0.17 5.03
CA GLY A 79 7.43 -0.98 4.73
C GLY A 79 8.90 -0.72 5.05
N TRP A 80 9.38 0.51 4.82
CA TRP A 80 10.73 0.90 5.23
C TRP A 80 10.88 0.99 6.75
N ILE A 81 9.97 1.64 7.47
CA ILE A 81 10.06 1.77 8.94
C ILE A 81 9.98 0.39 9.60
N ILE A 82 9.05 -0.48 9.17
CA ILE A 82 8.89 -1.83 9.73
C ILE A 82 10.16 -2.68 9.52
N SER A 83 10.84 -2.53 8.39
CA SER A 83 12.11 -3.23 8.15
C SER A 83 13.28 -2.73 9.01
N ASN A 84 13.32 -1.44 9.32
CA ASN A 84 14.45 -0.84 10.05
C ASN A 84 14.23 -0.80 11.57
N ASN A 85 12.98 -0.71 12.01
CA ASN A 85 12.58 -0.57 13.41
C ASN A 85 11.36 -1.45 13.75
N PRO A 86 11.46 -2.78 13.61
CA PRO A 86 10.33 -3.70 13.80
C PRO A 86 9.72 -3.63 15.22
N GLU A 87 10.50 -3.24 16.23
CA GLU A 87 10.09 -3.06 17.62
C GLU A 87 8.99 -2.01 17.79
N LEU A 88 8.96 -0.98 16.95
CA LEU A 88 7.93 0.07 16.98
C LEU A 88 6.53 -0.47 16.67
N PHE A 89 6.47 -1.63 16.00
CA PHE A 89 5.23 -2.30 15.62
C PHE A 89 5.03 -3.61 16.41
N SER A 90 5.73 -3.79 17.53
CA SER A 90 5.51 -4.95 18.41
C SER A 90 4.07 -4.99 18.92
N GLY A 91 3.47 -6.18 18.94
CA GLY A 91 2.06 -6.36 19.29
C GLY A 91 1.04 -5.96 18.22
N MET A 92 1.47 -5.32 17.12
CA MET A 92 0.59 -5.01 15.99
C MET A 92 0.59 -6.16 14.96
N LEU A 93 -0.61 -6.67 14.65
CA LEU A 93 -0.83 -7.70 13.62
C LEU A 93 -1.18 -7.12 12.24
N LYS A 94 -1.98 -6.05 12.22
CA LYS A 94 -2.52 -5.47 10.98
C LYS A 94 -2.16 -4.00 10.88
N ILE A 95 -1.68 -3.62 9.69
CA ILE A 95 -1.46 -2.24 9.27
C ILE A 95 -2.52 -1.92 8.23
N ARG A 96 -3.40 -0.96 8.53
CA ARG A 96 -4.42 -0.48 7.60
C ARG A 96 -3.97 0.88 7.08
N ILE A 97 -3.84 0.99 5.76
CA ILE A 97 -3.40 2.18 5.05
C ILE A 97 -4.54 2.61 4.13
#